data_AF-A0A7G7Y9F7-F1
#
_entry.id   AF-A0A7G7Y9F7-F1
#
_cell.length_a   1.000
_cell.length_b   1.000
_cell.length_c   1.000
_cell.angle_alpha   90.00
_cell.angle_beta   90.00
_cell.angle_gamma   90.00
#
_symmetry.space_group_name_H-M   'P 1'
#
loop_
_entity.id
_entity.type
_entity.pdbx_description
1 polymer ?
#
loop_
_entity_poly.entity_id
_entity_poly.type
_entity_poly.pdbx_seq_one_letter_code
_entity_poly.pdbx_strand_id
1 'polypeptide(L)'
;QGCRFGCHPTNISFPVDSCGITEFIYTTICAGHCYHEDPVYIGHDDWAEQKICNGDWSYEVKHIQGCPVAVTYPVARNCECTACNAGNTYCGHFHGYIPSCL
;
A
#
# COMPACT_ATOMS: atom_id res chain seq x y z
N GLN A 1 3.11 22.59 1.72
CA GLN A 1 4.11 21.55 2.07
C GLN A 1 4.18 20.62 0.87
N GLY A 2 5.37 20.40 0.28
CA GLY A 2 5.49 19.69 -1.00
C GLY A 2 5.27 18.18 -0.85
N CYS A 3 4.77 17.54 -1.90
CA CYS A 3 4.48 16.10 -1.98
C CYS A 3 5.74 15.23 -2.15
N ARG A 4 6.81 15.54 -1.41
CA ARG A 4 8.12 14.88 -1.57
C ARG A 4 8.50 14.11 -0.30
N PHE A 5 7.59 13.30 0.19
CA PHE A 5 7.90 12.35 1.26
C PHE A 5 8.43 11.06 0.65
N GLY A 6 9.50 10.51 1.24
CA GLY A 6 9.97 9.17 0.90
C GLY A 6 8.93 8.12 1.29
N CYS A 7 9.14 6.87 0.89
CA CYS A 7 8.30 5.76 1.33
C CYS A 7 8.29 5.65 2.87
N HIS A 8 7.11 5.74 3.48
CA HIS A 8 6.93 5.66 4.93
C HIS A 8 5.54 5.14 5.29
N PRO A 9 5.33 4.71 6.54
CA PRO A 9 4.01 4.36 7.03
C PRO A 9 3.11 5.60 7.15
N THR A 10 1.93 5.56 6.52
CA THR A 10 0.95 6.65 6.53
C THR A 10 -0.38 6.18 7.07
N ASN A 11 -0.94 6.94 8.02
CA ASN A 11 -2.24 6.64 8.60
C ASN A 11 -3.37 6.99 7.62
N ILE A 12 -4.28 6.05 7.42
CA ILE A 12 -5.46 6.23 6.58
C ILE A 12 -6.69 5.71 7.29
N SER A 13 -7.85 6.17 6.85
CA SER A 13 -9.12 5.51 7.12
C SER A 13 -9.65 4.89 5.83
N PHE A 14 -10.07 3.63 5.90
CA PHE A 14 -10.69 2.96 4.75
C PHE A 14 -11.90 2.11 5.17
N PRO A 15 -12.90 1.95 4.28
CA PRO A 15 -14.09 1.19 4.60
C PRO A 15 -13.83 -0.32 4.53
N VAL A 16 -14.35 -1.04 5.51
CA VAL A 16 -14.45 -2.51 5.52
C VAL A 16 -15.93 -2.89 5.53
N ASP A 17 -16.27 -3.93 4.77
CA ASP A 17 -17.64 -4.42 4.68
C ASP A 17 -17.73 -5.88 5.15
N SER A 18 -18.72 -6.16 6.00
CA SER A 18 -19.09 -7.52 6.39
C SER A 18 -20.56 -7.58 6.75
N CYS A 19 -21.24 -8.67 6.38
CA CYS A 19 -22.69 -8.81 6.56
C CYS A 19 -23.53 -7.66 5.95
N GLY A 20 -23.02 -6.94 4.95
CA GLY A 20 -23.68 -5.75 4.37
C GLY A 20 -23.62 -4.51 5.27
N ILE A 21 -22.78 -4.53 6.30
CA ILE A 21 -22.49 -3.39 7.18
C ILE A 21 -21.10 -2.88 6.83
N THR A 22 -21.02 -1.61 6.47
CA THR A 22 -19.75 -0.93 6.20
C THR A 22 -19.33 -0.10 7.42
N GLU A 23 -18.13 -0.35 7.94
CA GLU A 23 -17.47 0.48 8.96
C GLU A 23 -16.15 1.04 8.42
N PHE A 24 -15.75 2.21 8.92
CA PHE A 24 -14.41 2.75 8.64
C PHE A 24 -13.43 2.32 9.73
N ILE A 25 -12.28 1.81 9.31
CA ILE A 25 -11.18 1.49 10.20
C ILE A 25 -10.03 2.46 9.99
N TYR A 26 -9.32 2.78 11.09
CA TYR A 26 -8.07 3.52 11.05
C TYR A 26 -6.92 2.53 11.09
N THR A 27 -6.02 2.63 10.13
CA THR A 27 -4.86 1.76 9.99
C THR A 27 -3.70 2.53 9.36
N THR A 28 -2.60 1.85 9.12
CA THR A 28 -1.41 2.39 8.47
C THR A 28 -1.13 1.61 7.19
N ILE A 29 -0.75 2.30 6.11
CA ILE A 29 -0.31 1.74 4.83
C ILE A 29 1.08 2.25 4.48
N CYS A 30 1.74 1.66 3.47
CA CYS A 30 2.94 2.25 2.89
C CYS A 30 2.58 3.22 1.76
N ALA A 31 3.01 4.48 1.89
CA ALA A 31 2.84 5.50 0.87
C ALA A 31 4.07 6.42 0.80
N GLY A 32 4.24 7.05 -0.36
CA GLY A 32 5.35 7.97 -0.63
C GLY A 32 6.11 7.62 -1.90
N HIS A 33 7.20 8.33 -2.12
CA HIS A 33 8.00 8.21 -3.33
C HIS A 33 9.22 7.29 -3.14
N CYS A 34 9.52 6.54 -4.18
CA CYS A 34 10.76 5.80 -4.34
C CYS A 34 11.58 6.40 -5.48
N TYR A 35 12.89 6.22 -5.41
CA TYR A 35 13.78 6.65 -6.49
C TYR A 35 13.69 5.65 -7.65
N HIS A 36 13.54 6.19 -8.86
CA HIS A 36 13.55 5.46 -10.12
C HIS A 36 14.45 6.19 -11.10
N GLU A 37 15.21 5.43 -11.87
CA GLU A 37 16.06 5.93 -12.93
C GLU A 37 15.93 4.99 -14.12
N ASP A 38 15.62 5.54 -15.29
CA ASP A 38 15.62 4.79 -16.53
C ASP A 38 17.07 4.62 -17.02
N PRO A 39 17.49 3.41 -17.43
CA PRO A 39 18.85 3.18 -17.89
C PRO A 39 19.14 3.99 -19.16
N VAL A 40 20.32 4.60 -19.21
CA VAL A 40 20.77 5.41 -20.37
C VAL A 40 21.00 4.55 -21.61
N TYR A 41 21.44 3.30 -21.42
CA TYR A 41 21.63 2.31 -22.48
C TYR A 41 20.58 1.21 -22.34
N ILE A 42 19.80 0.96 -23.39
CA ILE A 42 18.76 -0.07 -23.42
C ILE A 42 19.37 -1.33 -24.06
N GLY A 43 20.12 -2.09 -23.27
CA GLY A 43 20.54 -3.46 -23.60
C GLY A 43 19.40 -4.45 -23.42
N HIS A 44 19.50 -5.63 -24.05
CA HIS A 44 18.47 -6.69 -23.90
C HIS A 44 18.36 -7.25 -22.47
N ASP A 45 19.43 -7.13 -21.68
CA ASP A 45 19.54 -7.70 -20.32
C ASP A 45 19.63 -6.63 -19.22
N ASP A 46 19.54 -5.34 -19.56
CA ASP A 46 19.82 -4.20 -18.65
C ASP A 46 18.55 -3.53 -18.11
N TRP A 47 17.42 -4.24 -18.01
CA TRP A 47 16.23 -3.66 -17.38
C TRP A 47 16.44 -3.55 -15.87
N ALA A 48 16.68 -2.32 -15.42
CA ALA A 48 16.77 -2.02 -13.99
C ALA A 48 15.48 -2.43 -13.28
N GLU A 49 15.61 -3.21 -12.20
CA GLU A 49 14.48 -3.60 -11.37
C GLU A 49 13.86 -2.34 -10.73
N GLN A 50 12.58 -2.09 -11.04
CA GLN A 50 11.85 -0.97 -10.47
C GLN A 50 11.41 -1.30 -9.04
N LYS A 51 11.66 -0.37 -8.11
CA LYS A 51 11.26 -0.50 -6.71
C LYS A 51 9.96 0.23 -6.43
N ILE A 52 9.06 -0.37 -5.68
CA ILE A 52 7.81 0.25 -5.23
C ILE A 52 7.89 0.56 -3.73
N CYS A 53 7.03 1.46 -3.25
CA CYS A 53 6.87 1.67 -1.81
C CYS A 53 6.05 0.52 -1.22
N ASN A 54 6.68 -0.35 -0.43
CA ASN A 54 6.06 -1.51 0.20
C ASN A 54 6.78 -1.81 1.53
N GLY A 55 6.40 -2.84 2.27
CA GLY A 55 7.16 -3.22 3.46
C GLY A 55 6.52 -4.35 4.23
N ASP A 56 6.69 -4.32 5.55
CA ASP A 56 6.24 -5.37 6.45
C ASP A 56 4.79 -5.14 6.87
N TRP A 57 3.97 -6.16 6.66
CA TRP A 57 2.55 -6.13 6.98
C TRP A 57 2.23 -7.11 8.10
N SER A 58 1.35 -6.68 9.00
CA SER A 58 0.65 -7.55 9.94
C SER A 58 -0.85 -7.48 9.66
N TYR A 59 -1.61 -8.38 10.27
CA TYR A 59 -3.05 -8.40 10.12
C TYR A 59 -3.73 -8.24 11.47
N GLU A 60 -4.73 -7.37 11.51
CA GLU A 60 -5.59 -7.16 12.65
C GLU A 60 -7.02 -7.54 12.31
N VAL A 61 -7.86 -7.68 13.34
CA VAL A 61 -9.23 -8.18 13.22
C VAL A 61 -10.22 -7.17 13.78
N LYS A 62 -11.17 -6.74 12.94
CA LYS A 62 -12.28 -5.87 13.30
C LYS A 62 -13.55 -6.68 13.46
N HIS A 63 -14.16 -6.60 14.64
CA HIS A 63 -15.50 -7.13 14.89
C HIS A 63 -16.51 -6.00 14.70
N ILE A 64 -17.46 -6.22 13.78
CA ILE A 64 -18.55 -5.28 13.49
C ILE A 64 -19.75 -5.68 14.34
N GLN A 65 -20.31 -4.73 15.08
CA GLN A 65 -21.47 -5.01 15.95
C GLN A 65 -22.67 -5.45 15.11
N GLY A 66 -23.27 -6.57 15.48
CA GLY A 66 -24.36 -7.18 14.72
C GLY A 66 -23.94 -8.09 13.56
N CYS A 67 -22.63 -8.28 13.32
CA CYS A 67 -22.12 -9.25 12.36
C CYS A 67 -21.30 -10.34 13.06
N PRO A 68 -21.64 -11.63 12.88
CA PRO A 68 -20.87 -12.73 13.46
C PRO A 68 -19.52 -12.97 12.77
N VAL A 69 -19.30 -12.37 11.59
CA VAL A 69 -18.09 -12.53 10.79
C VAL A 69 -17.19 -11.32 10.98
N ALA A 70 -16.01 -11.55 11.57
CA ALA A 70 -15.01 -10.51 11.72
C ALA A 70 -14.25 -10.27 10.40
N VAL A 71 -13.77 -9.03 10.22
CA VAL A 71 -12.97 -8.65 9.06
C VAL A 71 -11.50 -8.61 9.45
N THR A 72 -10.65 -9.27 8.67
CA THR A 72 -9.20 -9.17 8.80
C THR A 72 -8.68 -8.10 7.84
N TYR A 73 -7.86 -7.18 8.34
CA TYR A 73 -7.32 -6.07 7.55
C TYR A 73 -5.81 -5.90 7.76
N PRO A 74 -5.07 -5.44 6.73
CA PRO A 74 -3.63 -5.25 6.82
C PRO A 74 -3.27 -3.96 7.58
N VAL A 75 -2.12 -4.02 8.27
CA VAL A 75 -1.50 -2.90 8.98
C VAL A 75 -0.01 -2.89 8.65
N ALA A 76 0.45 -1.83 8.00
CA ALA A 76 1.87 -1.62 7.72
C ALA A 76 2.63 -1.33 9.02
N ARG A 77 3.72 -2.06 9.27
CA ARG A 77 4.60 -1.89 10.43
C ARG A 77 5.88 -1.15 10.08
N ASN A 78 6.37 -1.36 8.86
CA ASN A 78 7.54 -0.70 8.30
C ASN A 78 7.34 -0.55 6.78
N CYS A 79 7.95 0.47 6.18
CA CYS A 79 7.85 0.76 4.76
C CYS A 79 9.21 1.14 4.18
N GLU A 80 9.51 0.62 3.00
CA GLU A 80 10.76 0.78 2.28
C GLU A 80 10.54 0.67 0.75
N CYS A 81 11.56 1.05 -0.01
CA CYS A 81 11.54 0.90 -1.46
C CYS A 81 12.13 -0.47 -1.83
N THR A 82 11.27 -1.37 -2.30
CA THR A 82 11.62 -2.78 -2.58
C THR A 82 10.95 -3.26 -3.88
N ALA A 83 11.41 -4.39 -4.43
CA ALA A 83 10.80 -4.98 -5.60
C ALA A 83 9.33 -5.39 -5.32
N CYS A 84 8.46 -5.28 -6.32
CA CYS A 84 7.07 -5.68 -6.12
C CYS A 84 6.92 -7.20 -6.07
N ASN A 85 6.39 -7.73 -4.97
CA ASN A 85 6.10 -9.14 -4.83
C ASN A 85 4.73 -9.48 -5.43
N ALA A 86 4.72 -9.97 -6.67
CA ALA A 86 3.50 -10.34 -7.38
C ALA A 86 2.73 -11.53 -6.75
N GLY A 87 3.33 -12.26 -5.81
CA GLY A 87 2.67 -13.36 -5.10
C GLY A 87 1.67 -12.91 -4.03
N ASN A 88 1.81 -11.68 -3.52
CA ASN A 88 0.91 -11.12 -2.49
C ASN A 88 0.43 -9.69 -2.77
N THR A 89 0.97 -9.04 -3.80
CA THR A 89 0.71 -7.63 -4.13
C THR A 89 0.37 -7.51 -5.61
N TYR A 90 -0.64 -6.70 -5.94
CA TYR A 90 -0.92 -6.35 -7.32
C TYR A 90 0.11 -5.34 -7.83
N CYS A 91 1.01 -5.79 -8.70
CA CYS A 91 2.08 -4.98 -9.28
C CYS A 91 1.58 -4.29 -10.56
N GLY A 92 0.97 -3.11 -10.41
CA GLY A 92 0.47 -2.34 -11.54
C GLY A 92 0.16 -0.91 -11.17
N HIS A 93 -0.30 -0.14 -12.17
CA HIS A 93 -0.73 1.23 -11.94
C HIS A 93 -1.96 1.26 -11.03
N PHE A 94 -1.96 2.15 -10.04
CA PHE A 94 -3.13 2.37 -9.19
C PHE A 94 -4.18 3.18 -9.95
N HIS A 95 -5.34 2.59 -10.21
CA HIS A 95 -6.43 3.25 -10.96
C HIS A 95 -7.42 4.04 -10.08
N GLY A 96 -7.20 4.07 -8.76
CA GLY A 96 -8.07 4.80 -7.83
C GLY A 96 -7.76 6.29 -7.77
N TYR A 97 -8.65 7.05 -7.12
CA TYR A 97 -8.48 8.48 -6.91
C TYR A 97 -7.62 8.75 -5.67
N ILE A 98 -6.55 9.53 -5.83
CA ILE A 98 -5.69 10.01 -4.74
C ILE A 98 -5.98 11.51 -4.56
N PRO A 99 -6.86 11.91 -3.61
CA PRO A 99 -7.36 13.27 -3.48
C PRO A 99 -6.29 14.30 -3.07
N SER A 100 -5.20 13.83 -2.45
CA SER A 100 -4.14 14.68 -1.93
C SER A 100 -2.85 13.87 -1.78
N CYS A 101 -1.74 14.57 -1.65
CA CYS A 101 -0.49 13.95 -1.25
C CYS A 101 -0.61 13.46 0.20
N LEU A 102 -0.38 12.16 0.37
CA LEU A 102 -0.28 11.49 1.66
C LEU A 102 1.06 11.78 2.32
#